data_AF-A0AA51U1R4-F1
#
_entry.id   AF-A0AA51U1R4-F1
#
_cell.length_a   1.000
_cell.length_b   1.000
_cell.length_c   1.000
_cell.angle_alpha   90.00
_cell.angle_beta   90.00
_cell.angle_gamma   90.00
#
_symmetry.space_group_name_H-M   'P 1'
#
loop_
_entity.id
_entity.type
_entity.pdbx_description
1 polymer ?
#
loop_
_entity_poly.entity_id
_entity_poly.type
_entity_poly.pdbx_seq_one_letter_code
_entity_poly.pdbx_strand_id
1 'polypeptide(L)'
;MQPFTYVAIYFIVWWTVLFAVLPFGVRGQHEDGEFVQGTEPGAPVKAHLWQKVLATTVISAVVTVLLFWVLSNPALQEYWS
;
A
#
# COMPACT_ATOMS: atom_id res chain seq x y z
N MET A 1 -19.26 14.31 9.46
CA MET A 1 -17.79 14.53 9.54
C MET A 1 -17.40 15.58 8.52
N GLN A 2 -16.34 16.35 8.78
CA GLN A 2 -15.85 17.36 7.84
C GLN A 2 -15.18 16.68 6.63
N PRO A 3 -15.27 17.22 5.41
CA PRO A 3 -14.62 16.65 4.22
C PRO A 3 -13.11 16.46 4.41
N PHE A 4 -12.47 17.36 5.17
CA PHE A 4 -11.06 17.25 5.54
C PHE A 4 -10.74 15.97 6.32
N THR A 5 -11.63 15.51 7.20
CA THR A 5 -11.43 14.30 8.01
C THR A 5 -11.38 13.05 7.13
N TYR A 6 -12.25 12.96 6.12
CA TYR A 6 -12.24 11.83 5.18
C TYR A 6 -10.94 11.77 4.39
N VAL A 7 -10.44 12.91 3.93
CA VAL A 7 -9.17 13.01 3.21
C VAL A 7 -8.00 12.64 4.13
N ALA A 8 -8.00 13.11 5.38
CA ALA A 8 -6.95 12.79 6.35
C ALA A 8 -6.90 11.27 6.66
N ILE A 9 -8.06 10.64 6.86
CA ILE A 9 -8.14 9.18 7.09
C ILE A 9 -7.60 8.43 5.88
N TYR A 10 -8.07 8.78 4.67
CA TYR A 10 -7.58 8.15 3.45
C TYR A 10 -6.07 8.31 3.29
N PHE A 11 -5.52 9.51 3.57
CA PHE A 11 -4.09 9.78 3.47
C PHE A 11 -3.26 8.94 4.45
N ILE A 12 -3.72 8.80 5.69
CA ILE A 12 -3.07 7.95 6.70
C ILE A 12 -3.09 6.48 6.26
N VAL A 13 -4.25 5.97 5.86
CA VAL A 13 -4.41 4.59 5.35
C VAL A 13 -3.51 4.35 4.14
N TRP A 14 -3.50 5.29 3.19
CA TRP A 14 -2.64 5.23 2.00
C TRP A 14 -1.16 5.15 2.38
N TRP A 15 -0.70 5.97 3.34
CA TRP A 15 0.68 5.92 3.83
C TRP A 15 1.03 4.59 4.50
N THR A 16 0.14 4.05 5.35
CA THR A 16 0.35 2.75 5.98
C THR A 16 0.43 1.63 4.93
N VAL A 17 -0.44 1.66 3.93
CA VAL A 17 -0.43 0.68 2.83
C VAL A 17 0.81 0.85 1.95
N LEU A 18 1.30 2.07 1.73
CA LEU A 18 2.54 2.30 0.98
C LEU A 18 3.70 1.54 1.63
N PHE A 19 3.88 1.71 2.95
CA PHE A 19 4.91 1.00 3.69
C PHE A 19 4.70 -0.52 3.71
N ALA A 20 3.45 -0.97 3.80
CA ALA A 20 3.14 -2.40 3.70
C ALA A 20 3.47 -2.96 2.31
N VAL A 21 3.25 -2.20 1.23
CA VAL A 21 3.44 -2.66 -0.16
C VAL A 21 4.91 -2.59 -0.61
N LEU A 22 5.69 -1.65 -0.08
CA LEU A 22 7.10 -1.44 -0.42
C LEU A 22 7.99 -2.71 -0.41
N PRO A 23 7.95 -3.59 0.61
CA PRO A 23 8.80 -4.79 0.67
C PRO A 23 8.47 -5.84 -0.41
N PHE A 24 7.31 -5.76 -1.07
CA PHE A 24 6.96 -6.71 -2.12
C PHE A 24 7.66 -6.37 -3.44
N GLY A 25 8.08 -7.43 -4.15
CA GLY A 25 8.64 -7.32 -5.50
C GLY A 25 10.06 -6.75 -5.57
N VAL A 26 10.81 -6.76 -4.46
CA VAL A 26 12.26 -6.49 -4.48
C VAL A 26 12.97 -7.77 -4.95
N ARG A 27 13.16 -7.90 -6.26
CA ARG A 27 14.05 -8.90 -6.86
C ARG A 27 15.40 -8.26 -7.17
N GLY A 28 16.46 -8.82 -6.61
CA GLY A 28 17.83 -8.37 -6.86
C GLY A 28 18.35 -8.89 -8.21
N GLN A 29 19.35 -8.21 -8.77
CA GLN A 29 20.03 -8.61 -10.03
C GLN A 29 20.64 -10.03 -10.00
N HIS A 30 20.69 -10.67 -8.84
CA HIS A 30 21.22 -12.01 -8.64
C HIS A 30 20.37 -13.13 -9.27
N GLU A 31 19.08 -12.88 -9.55
CA GLU A 31 18.14 -13.89 -10.07
C GLU A 31 18.10 -13.97 -11.61
N ASP A 32 18.60 -12.95 -12.34
CA ASP A 32 18.44 -12.83 -13.80
C ASP A 32 19.66 -13.34 -14.62
N GLY A 33 20.71 -13.84 -13.97
CA GLY A 33 21.83 -14.52 -14.66
C GLY A 33 22.80 -13.62 -15.46
N GLU A 34 22.49 -12.34 -15.67
CA GLU A 34 23.39 -11.36 -16.28
C GLU A 34 24.04 -10.45 -15.21
N PHE A 35 25.22 -10.84 -14.75
CA PHE A 35 26.07 -10.00 -13.91
C PHE A 35 26.72 -8.89 -14.74
N VAL A 36 26.25 -7.65 -14.59
CA VAL A 36 26.99 -6.47 -15.07
C VAL A 36 28.01 -6.06 -13.99
N GLN A 37 29.30 -6.33 -14.27
CA GLN A 37 30.41 -6.02 -13.37
C GLN A 37 30.46 -4.51 -13.04
N GLY A 38 30.27 -4.15 -11.76
CA GLY A 38 30.29 -2.77 -11.26
C GLY A 38 28.96 -2.25 -10.70
N THR A 39 27.88 -3.04 -10.74
CA THR A 39 26.58 -2.70 -10.14
C THR A 39 26.46 -3.27 -8.72
N GLU A 40 25.89 -2.51 -7.78
CA GLU A 40 25.62 -3.02 -6.42
C GLU A 40 24.67 -4.24 -6.48
N PRO A 41 25.00 -5.36 -5.79
CA PRO A 41 24.23 -6.60 -5.88
C PRO A 41 22.74 -6.48 -5.48
N GLY A 42 22.37 -5.41 -4.77
CA GLY A 42 21.01 -5.12 -4.32
C GLY A 42 20.21 -4.17 -5.20
N ALA A 43 20.79 -3.59 -6.26
CA ALA A 43 20.09 -2.62 -7.11
C ALA A 43 19.05 -3.32 -8.00
N PRO A 44 17.74 -3.04 -7.86
CA PRO A 44 16.72 -3.69 -8.68
C PRO A 44 16.83 -3.25 -10.14
N VAL A 45 16.82 -4.21 -11.08
CA VAL A 45 16.93 -3.97 -12.55
C VAL A 45 15.87 -2.97 -13.04
N LYS A 46 14.66 -3.04 -12.48
CA LYS A 46 13.55 -2.09 -12.72
C LYS A 46 12.73 -1.93 -11.44
N ALA A 47 12.78 -0.75 -10.84
CA ALA A 47 12.10 -0.47 -9.57
C ALA A 47 10.55 -0.43 -9.66
N HIS A 48 9.96 -0.47 -10.86
CA HIS A 48 8.51 -0.44 -11.13
C HIS A 48 7.69 0.43 -10.16
N LEU A 49 8.22 1.60 -9.78
CA LEU A 49 7.67 2.43 -8.71
C LEU A 49 6.22 2.82 -8.97
N TRP A 50 5.87 3.08 -10.22
CA TRP A 50 4.49 3.36 -10.64
C TRP A 50 3.50 2.23 -10.36
N GLN A 51 3.92 0.97 -10.52
CA GLN A 51 3.06 -0.18 -10.20
C GLN A 51 2.83 -0.27 -8.68
N LYS A 52 3.85 0.04 -7.88
CA LYS A 52 3.73 0.08 -6.42
C LYS A 52 2.77 1.18 -5.97
N VAL A 53 2.90 2.39 -6.53
CA VAL A 53 2.00 3.52 -6.23
C VAL A 53 0.55 3.20 -6.63
N LEU A 54 0.34 2.58 -7.80
CA LEU A 54 -1.00 2.18 -8.23
C LEU A 54 -1.59 1.10 -7.31
N ALA A 55 -0.81 0.07 -6.98
CA ALA A 55 -1.23 -0.98 -6.04
C ALA A 55 -1.58 -0.41 -4.68
N THR A 56 -0.73 0.46 -4.11
CA THR A 56 -1.01 1.17 -2.85
C THR A 56 -2.30 1.96 -2.91
N THR A 57 -2.56 2.65 -4.02
CA THR A 57 -3.77 3.48 -4.20
C THR A 57 -5.03 2.62 -4.24
N VAL A 58 -5.02 1.51 -4.99
CA VAL A 58 -6.16 0.58 -5.07
C VAL A 58 -6.42 -0.09 -3.73
N ILE A 59 -5.37 -0.62 -3.08
CA ILE A 59 -5.49 -1.31 -1.79
C ILE A 59 -6.00 -0.36 -0.72
N SER A 60 -5.43 0.85 -0.61
CA SER A 60 -5.86 1.84 0.37
C SER A 60 -7.29 2.34 0.16
N ALA A 61 -7.74 2.47 -1.10
CA ALA A 61 -9.14 2.78 -1.40
C ALA A 61 -10.09 1.68 -0.88
N VAL A 62 -9.78 0.41 -1.14
CA VAL A 62 -10.55 -0.73 -0.64
C VAL A 62 -10.58 -0.76 0.89
N VAL A 63 -9.41 -0.63 1.53
CA VAL A 63 -9.29 -0.63 3.00
C VAL A 63 -10.11 0.51 3.60
N THR A 64 -10.02 1.72 3.04
CA THR A 64 -10.76 2.89 3.54
C THR A 64 -12.27 2.68 3.44
N VAL A 65 -12.77 2.15 2.31
CA VAL A 65 -14.19 1.82 2.13
C VAL A 65 -14.66 0.79 3.15
N LEU A 66 -13.90 -0.28 3.36
CA LEU A 66 -14.22 -1.29 4.37
C LEU A 66 -14.24 -0.71 5.78
N LEU A 67 -13.31 0.19 6.10
CA LEU A 67 -13.24 0.86 7.40
C LEU A 67 -14.52 1.66 7.68
N PHE A 68 -14.97 2.48 6.72
CA PHE A 68 -16.21 3.23 6.86
C PHE A 68 -17.46 2.33 6.89
N TRP A 69 -17.45 1.23 6.13
CA TRP A 69 -18.54 0.26 6.17
C TRP A 69 -18.67 -0.41 7.54
N VAL A 70 -17.55 -0.87 8.12
CA VAL A 70 -17.53 -1.45 9.48
C VAL A 70 -18.03 -0.45 10.52
N LEU A 71 -17.56 0.80 10.46
CA LEU A 71 -17.93 1.84 11.42
C LEU A 71 -19.40 2.28 11.32
N SER A 72 -20.02 2.13 10.16
CA SER A 72 -21.42 2.51 9.91
C SER A 72 -22.41 1.35 10.02
N ASN A 73 -21.93 0.11 10.25
CA ASN A 73 -22.77 -1.07 10.32
C ASN A 73 -23.52 -1.13 11.68
N PRO A 74 -24.86 -1.05 11.69
CA PRO A 74 -25.64 -1.04 12.94
C PRO A 74 -25.48 -2.31 13.77
N ALA A 75 -25.37 -3.48 13.14
CA ALA A 75 -25.22 -4.75 13.84
C ALA A 75 -23.87 -4.84 14.58
N LEU A 76 -22.82 -4.22 14.03
CA LEU A 76 -21.53 -4.13 14.71
C LEU A 76 -21.60 -3.11 15.84
N GLN A 77 -22.27 -1.98 15.65
CA GLN A 77 -22.45 -0.99 16.72
C GLN A 77 -23.18 -1.57 17.93
N GLU A 78 -24.22 -2.35 17.70
CA GLU A 78 -24.98 -3.05 18.74
C GLU A 78 -24.14 -4.12 19.47
N TYR A 79 -23.23 -4.81 18.78
CA TYR A 79 -22.33 -5.78 19.40
C TYR A 79 -21.26 -5.14 20.31
N TRP A 80 -20.77 -3.96 19.94
CA TRP A 80 -19.70 -3.25 20.65
C TRP A 80 -20.20 -2.23 21.67
N SER A 81 -21.52 -2.01 21.78
CA SER A 81 -22.17 -1.15 22.78
C SER A 81 -22.63 -1.92 24.01
#